data_AF-A0A1H9YJB9-F1
#
_entry.id   AF-A0A1H9YJB9-F1
#
_cell.length_a   1.000
_cell.length_b   1.000
_cell.length_c   1.000
_cell.angle_alpha   90.00
_cell.angle_beta   90.00
_cell.angle_gamma   90.00
#
_symmetry.space_group_name_H-M   'P 1'
#
loop_
_entity.id
_entity.type
_entity.pdbx_description
1 polymer ?
#
loop_
_entity_poly.entity_id
_entity_poly.type
_entity_poly.pdbx_seq_one_letter_code
_entity_poly.pdbx_strand_id
1 'polypeptide(L)'
;MINKMRSKPKLLVITAMDGKKVIGYKIEYELDDKKFYSWLDGVYTIIESMVLLLQLMKKQHQYLKENGYCAVQTKTMNRWRSMLVNHLELSKNP
;
A
#
# COMPACT_ATOMS: atom_id res chain seq x y z
N MET A 1 -17.60 2.18 5.07
CA MET A 1 -16.21 2.35 4.56
C MET A 1 -16.00 3.72 3.91
N ILE A 2 -16.84 4.09 2.94
CA ILE A 2 -16.72 5.36 2.19
C ILE A 2 -16.68 6.61 3.09
N ASN A 3 -17.52 6.68 4.13
CA ASN A 3 -17.50 7.82 5.06
C ASN A 3 -16.16 7.97 5.80
N LYS A 4 -15.49 6.84 6.10
CA LYS A 4 -14.16 6.87 6.71
C LYS A 4 -13.09 7.35 5.73
N MET A 5 -13.24 7.10 4.43
CA MET A 5 -12.31 7.56 3.39
C MET A 5 -12.43 9.07 3.16
N ARG A 6 -13.67 9.60 3.12
CA ARG A 6 -13.94 11.03 2.88
C ARG A 6 -13.27 11.97 3.87
N SER A 7 -13.08 11.53 5.12
CA SER A 7 -12.47 12.34 6.16
C SER A 7 -10.95 12.20 6.23
N LYS A 8 -10.30 11.43 5.34
CA LYS A 8 -8.85 11.24 5.39
C LYS A 8 -8.12 12.31 4.57
N PRO A 9 -7.10 12.96 5.14
CA PRO A 9 -6.29 13.92 4.39
C PRO A 9 -5.48 13.18 3.32
N LYS A 10 -5.36 13.81 2.14
CA LYS A 10 -4.53 13.34 1.01
C LYS A 10 -4.68 11.84 0.74
N LEU A 11 -5.92 11.36 0.66
CA LEU A 11 -6.24 9.97 0.37
C LEU A 11 -5.62 9.56 -0.98
N LEU A 12 -4.81 8.51 -0.97
CA LEU A 12 -4.18 7.91 -2.14
C LEU A 12 -4.74 6.51 -2.36
N VAL A 13 -5.12 6.23 -3.61
CA VAL A 13 -5.57 4.90 -4.04
C VAL A 13 -4.74 4.49 -5.24
N ILE A 14 -4.03 3.37 -5.12
CA ILE A 14 -3.22 2.77 -6.18
C ILE A 14 -3.88 1.47 -6.57
N THR A 15 -4.14 1.28 -7.86
CA THR A 15 -4.75 0.05 -8.39
C THR A 15 -3.85 -0.59 -9.43
N ALA A 16 -3.70 -1.91 -9.34
CA ALA A 16 -3.17 -2.71 -10.42
C ALA A 16 -4.33 -3.23 -11.28
N MET A 17 -4.22 -3.06 -12.58
CA MET A 17 -5.27 -3.33 -13.56
C MET A 17 -4.84 -4.44 -14.51
N ASP A 18 -5.74 -5.38 -14.78
CA ASP A 18 -5.70 -6.29 -15.92
C ASP A 18 -6.88 -5.95 -16.84
N GLY A 19 -6.60 -5.20 -17.90
CA GLY A 19 -7.61 -4.55 -18.72
C GLY A 19 -8.55 -3.67 -17.88
N LYS A 20 -9.82 -4.06 -17.78
CA LYS A 20 -10.85 -3.35 -16.97
C LYS A 20 -10.98 -3.88 -15.54
N LYS A 21 -10.25 -4.95 -15.18
CA LYS A 21 -10.36 -5.62 -13.89
C LYS A 21 -9.31 -5.09 -12.92
N VAL A 22 -9.72 -4.72 -11.71
CA VAL A 22 -8.79 -4.44 -10.61
C VAL A 22 -8.29 -5.79 -10.07
N ILE A 23 -6.98 -6.03 -10.20
CA ILE A 23 -6.32 -7.26 -9.70
C ILE A 23 -5.52 -7.03 -8.43
N GLY A 24 -5.35 -5.78 -8.01
CA GLY A 24 -4.74 -5.42 -6.74
C GLY A 24 -4.92 -3.96 -6.40
N TYR A 25 -4.80 -3.62 -5.13
CA TYR A 25 -4.95 -2.24 -4.68
C TYR A 25 -4.16 -1.94 -3.40
N LYS A 26 -3.86 -0.65 -3.21
CA LYS A 26 -3.42 -0.03 -1.95
C LYS A 26 -4.23 1.24 -1.70
N ILE A 27 -4.69 1.43 -0.47
CA ILE A 27 -5.43 2.61 -0.01
C ILE A 27 -4.69 3.18 1.19
N GLU A 28 -4.40 4.46 1.13
CA GLU A 28 -3.46 5.12 2.03
C GLU A 28 -3.90 6.56 2.28
N TYR A 29 -3.42 7.16 3.37
CA TYR A 29 -3.68 8.56 3.66
C TYR A 29 -2.56 9.17 4.47
N GLU A 30 -2.47 10.50 4.41
CA GLU A 30 -1.45 11.26 5.13
C GLU A 30 -1.66 11.18 6.65
N LEU A 31 -0.57 10.95 7.40
CA LEU A 31 -0.55 11.09 8.85
C LEU A 31 -0.04 12.47 9.26
N ASP A 32 1.02 12.92 8.59
CA ASP A 32 1.69 14.19 8.78
C ASP A 32 2.42 14.59 7.48
N ASP A 33 3.07 15.75 7.48
CA ASP A 33 3.78 16.32 6.32
C ASP A 33 4.96 15.46 5.81
N LYS A 34 5.31 14.38 6.51
CA LYS A 34 6.41 13.47 6.15
C LYS A 34 5.97 12.02 5.97
N LYS A 35 4.77 11.64 6.41
CA LYS A 35 4.38 10.24 6.54
C LYS A 35 2.99 9.93 6.01
N PHE A 36 2.90 8.79 5.35
CA PHE A 36 1.64 8.15 4.99
C PHE A 36 1.34 6.95 5.90
N TYR A 37 0.06 6.58 5.97
CA TYR A 37 -0.41 5.34 6.57
C TYR A 37 -0.97 4.40 5.51
N SER A 38 -0.40 3.21 5.39
CA SER A 38 -0.95 2.12 4.56
C SER A 38 -2.15 1.53 5.29
N TRP A 39 -3.36 1.87 4.81
CA TRP A 39 -4.60 1.55 5.52
C TRP A 39 -5.19 0.21 5.11
N LEU A 40 -5.28 -0.04 3.81
CA LEU A 40 -5.84 -1.28 3.26
C LEU A 40 -5.11 -1.64 1.98
N ASP A 41 -4.72 -2.90 1.83
CA ASP A 41 -4.16 -3.43 0.60
C ASP A 41 -4.64 -4.87 0.37
N GLY A 42 -4.63 -5.28 -0.89
CA GLY A 42 -5.09 -6.60 -1.29
C GLY A 42 -4.83 -6.89 -2.76
N VAL A 43 -4.72 -8.18 -3.09
CA VAL A 43 -4.48 -8.68 -4.45
C VAL A 43 -5.40 -9.88 -4.73
N TYR A 44 -5.79 -10.04 -5.99
CA TYR A 44 -6.82 -10.99 -6.42
C TYR A 44 -6.40 -12.47 -6.30
N THR A 45 -5.11 -12.80 -6.45
CA THR A 45 -4.60 -14.18 -6.30
C THR A 45 -3.41 -14.24 -5.35
N ILE A 46 -3.31 -15.34 -4.60
CA ILE A 46 -2.18 -15.60 -3.68
C ILE A 46 -0.93 -16.04 -4.44
N ILE A 47 -1.09 -16.73 -5.57
CA ILE A 47 0.02 -17.34 -6.33
C ILE A 47 0.92 -16.27 -6.97
N GLU A 48 0.36 -15.16 -7.44
CA GLU A 48 1.09 -14.02 -8.03
C GLU A 48 1.17 -12.81 -7.07
N SER A 49 0.73 -13.00 -5.83
CA SER A 49 0.54 -11.90 -4.87
C SER A 49 1.82 -11.12 -4.60
N MET A 50 2.96 -11.78 -4.49
CA MET A 50 4.21 -11.14 -4.07
C MET A 50 4.74 -10.15 -5.11
N VAL A 51 4.71 -10.52 -6.39
CA VAL A 51 5.16 -9.64 -7.48
C VAL A 51 4.24 -8.41 -7.59
N LEU A 52 2.93 -8.63 -7.53
CA LEU A 52 1.95 -7.56 -7.62
C LEU A 52 2.02 -6.60 -6.42
N LEU A 53 2.16 -7.15 -5.20
CA LEU A 53 2.36 -6.36 -3.98
C LEU A 53 3.65 -5.53 -4.07
N LEU A 54 4.75 -6.11 -4.55
CA LEU A 54 6.01 -5.38 -4.74
C LEU A 54 5.86 -4.24 -5.75
N GLN A 55 5.18 -4.47 -6.88
CA GLN A 55 4.93 -3.43 -7.87
C GLN A 55 4.09 -2.29 -7.30
N LEU A 56 3.02 -2.61 -6.57
CA LEU A 56 2.19 -1.63 -5.88
C LEU A 56 3.01 -0.86 -4.83
N MET A 57 3.90 -1.51 -4.07
CA MET A 57 4.79 -0.87 -3.11
C MET A 57 5.81 0.05 -3.79
N LYS A 58 6.41 -0.36 -4.91
CA LYS A 58 7.33 0.51 -5.68
C LYS A 58 6.62 1.77 -6.18
N LYS A 59 5.40 1.63 -6.71
CA LYS A 59 4.60 2.77 -7.15
C LYS A 59 4.21 3.71 -6.00
N GLN A 60 3.86 3.15 -4.85
CA GLN A 60 3.65 3.91 -3.62
C GLN A 60 4.90 4.70 -3.24
N HIS A 61 6.05 4.04 -3.07
CA HIS A 61 7.28 4.71 -2.61
C HIS A 61 7.75 5.79 -3.58
N GLN A 62 7.63 5.53 -4.88
CA GLN A 62 7.92 6.52 -5.91
C GLN A 62 7.04 7.77 -5.74
N TYR A 63 5.72 7.59 -5.69
CA TYR A 63 4.78 8.71 -5.54
C TYR A 63 5.05 9.49 -4.24
N LEU A 64 5.25 8.80 -3.12
CA LEU A 64 5.52 9.44 -1.83
C LEU A 64 6.80 10.27 -1.86
N LYS A 65 7.89 9.71 -2.41
CA LYS A 65 9.17 10.40 -2.55
C LYS A 65 9.06 11.66 -3.42
N GLU A 66 8.39 11.54 -4.57
CA GLU A 66 8.16 12.67 -5.49
C GLU A 66 7.33 13.79 -4.86
N ASN A 67 6.48 13.48 -3.88
CA ASN A 67 5.65 14.43 -3.15
C ASN A 67 6.24 14.89 -1.80
N GLY A 68 7.52 14.60 -1.54
CA GLY A 68 8.23 15.09 -0.36
C GLY A 68 8.00 14.29 0.94
N TYR A 69 7.32 13.15 0.85
CA TYR A 69 7.15 12.23 1.98
C TYR A 69 8.36 11.30 2.11
N CYS A 70 8.69 10.95 3.35
CA CYS A 70 9.91 10.22 3.67
C CYS A 70 9.65 8.80 4.19
N ALA A 71 8.41 8.51 4.62
CA ALA A 71 8.07 7.19 5.13
C ALA A 71 6.59 6.83 4.92
N VAL A 72 6.33 5.52 4.91
CA VAL A 72 4.99 4.97 5.04
C VAL A 72 4.93 4.02 6.23
N GLN A 73 3.89 4.17 7.04
CA GLN A 73 3.63 3.33 8.20
C GLN A 73 2.56 2.30 7.87
N THR A 74 2.86 1.04 8.16
CA THR A 74 1.90 -0.06 8.08
C THR A 74 1.68 -0.65 9.47
N LYS A 75 0.43 -0.91 9.85
CA LYS A 75 0.10 -1.69 11.05
C LYS A 75 -0.55 -2.99 10.63
N THR A 76 0.06 -4.11 10.99
CA THR A 76 -0.50 -5.45 10.78
C THR A 76 -0.56 -6.21 12.11
N MET A 77 -1.44 -7.21 12.18
CA MET A 77 -1.61 -8.04 13.37
C MET A 77 -0.81 -9.34 13.19
N ASN A 78 -0.21 -9.85 14.27
CA ASN A 78 0.60 -11.08 14.25
C ASN A 78 -0.09 -12.33 13.67
N ARG A 79 -1.43 -12.35 13.60
CA ARG A 79 -2.20 -13.42 12.94
C ARG A 79 -2.05 -13.47 11.42
N TRP A 80 -1.54 -12.41 10.78
CA TRP A 80 -1.30 -12.31 9.34
C TRP A 80 0.19 -12.46 9.02
N ARG A 81 0.84 -13.50 9.54
CA ARG A 81 2.31 -13.68 9.44
C ARG A 81 2.84 -13.71 8.01
N SER A 82 2.08 -14.23 7.05
CA SER A 82 2.47 -14.22 5.63
C SER A 82 2.61 -12.80 5.08
N MET A 83 1.75 -11.87 5.50
CA MET A 83 1.87 -10.45 5.15
C MET A 83 3.04 -9.77 5.88
N LEU A 84 3.34 -10.18 7.12
CA LEU A 84 4.48 -9.65 7.90
C LEU A 84 5.83 -9.96 7.25
N VAL A 85 6.06 -11.22 6.86
CA VAL A 85 7.32 -11.63 6.23
C VAL A 85 7.53 -10.87 4.91
N ASN A 86 6.48 -10.79 4.09
CA ASN A 86 6.55 -10.07 2.82
C ASN A 86 6.83 -8.58 3.04
N HIS A 87 6.17 -7.91 3.98
CA HIS A 87 6.39 -6.47 4.22
C HIS A 87 7.81 -6.16 4.72
N LEU A 88 8.36 -7.01 5.60
CA LEU A 88 9.71 -6.83 6.13
C LEU A 88 10.79 -7.05 5.07
N GLU A 89 10.68 -8.11 4.26
CA GLU A 89 11.64 -8.37 3.17
C GLU A 89 11.59 -7.29 2.08
N LEU A 90 10.40 -6.76 1.77
CA LEU A 90 10.21 -5.71 0.76
C LEU A 90 10.68 -4.34 1.27
N SER A 91 10.63 -4.07 2.57
CA SER A 91 11.16 -2.82 3.17
C SER A 91 12.69 -2.71 3.17
N LYS A 92 13.40 -3.84 3.03
CA LYS A 92 14.87 -3.89 3.02
C LYS A 92 15.50 -3.63 1.64
N ASN A 93 14.69 -3.66 0.57
CA ASN A 93 15.13 -3.42 -0.81
C ASN A 93 14.18 -2.39 -1.50
N PRO A 94 14.31 -1.09 -1.18
CA PRO A 94 13.54 -0.03 -1.83
C PRO A 94 13.86 0.12 -3.34
#